data_AF-A0AAV0YH62-F1
#
_entry.id   AF-A0AAV0YH62-F1
#
_cell.length_a   1.000
_cell.length_b   1.000
_cell.length_c   1.000
_cell.angle_alpha   90.00
_cell.angle_beta   90.00
_cell.angle_gamma   90.00
#
_symmetry.space_group_name_H-M   'P 1'
#
loop_
_entity.id
_entity.type
_entity.pdbx_description
1 polymer ?
#
loop_
_entity_poly.entity_id
_entity_poly.type
_entity_poly.pdbx_seq_one_letter_code
_entity_poly.pdbx_strand_id
1 'polypeptide(L)'
;MVDLSHKGHKLDLNALKSSVCRKYSLSRAPKLVEMISVLPDSEREVLLPKLRSKFGIAAIVVMSKPHKCPHIATAGNICVYSPGGPHSNFEYNTQSYTDYEPTSMYAIRARYNPYV
;
A
#
# COMPACT_ATOMS: atom_id res chain seq x y z
N MET A 1 -8.31 3.16 27.01
CA MET A 1 -8.07 3.71 25.65
C MET A 1 -9.09 4.78 25.31
N VAL A 2 -10.36 4.46 25.52
CA VAL A 2 -11.53 5.29 25.25
C VAL A 2 -11.47 6.66 25.92
N ASP A 3 -11.43 6.69 27.26
CA ASP A 3 -11.47 7.93 28.05
C ASP A 3 -10.28 8.87 27.75
N LEU A 4 -9.12 8.28 27.46
CA LEU A 4 -7.91 9.01 27.10
C LEU A 4 -7.96 9.55 25.66
N SER A 5 -8.69 8.86 24.77
CA SER A 5 -8.94 9.31 23.39
C SER A 5 -9.94 10.47 23.34
N HIS A 6 -10.98 10.45 24.19
CA HIS A 6 -11.94 11.55 24.34
C HIS A 6 -11.32 12.81 24.96
N LYS A 7 -10.29 12.66 25.80
CA LYS A 7 -9.54 13.79 26.39
C LYS A 7 -8.52 14.45 25.44
N GLY A 8 -8.44 14.02 24.18
CA GLY A 8 -7.58 14.65 23.18
C GLY A 8 -6.08 14.42 23.38
N HIS A 9 -5.67 13.53 24.29
CA HIS A 9 -4.25 13.23 24.50
C HIS A 9 -3.66 12.40 23.36
N LYS A 10 -2.42 12.74 22.99
CA LYS A 10 -1.62 11.98 22.01
C LYS A 10 -1.25 10.62 22.62
N LEU A 11 -2.05 9.61 22.33
CA LEU A 11 -1.87 8.24 22.80
C LEU A 11 -0.93 7.47 21.86
N ASP A 12 0.20 7.00 22.39
CA ASP A 12 0.97 5.97 21.73
C ASP A 12 0.34 4.59 21.97
N LEU A 13 -0.38 4.10 20.96
CA LEU A 13 -1.06 2.81 20.99
C LEU A 13 -0.08 1.63 21.06
N ASN A 14 1.15 1.76 20.55
CA ASN A 14 2.15 0.69 20.59
C ASN A 14 2.79 0.57 21.98
N ALA A 15 3.10 1.69 22.61
CA ALA A 15 3.59 1.70 23.98
C ALA A 15 2.54 1.12 24.94
N LEU A 16 1.27 1.51 24.77
CA LEU A 16 0.15 0.97 25.56
C LEU A 16 -0.07 -0.52 25.32
N LYS A 17 -0.07 -0.95 24.06
CA LYS A 17 -0.18 -2.37 23.71
C LYS A 17 0.95 -3.18 24.34
N SER A 18 2.18 -2.69 24.26
CA SER A 18 3.36 -3.37 24.82
C SER A 18 3.31 -3.44 26.34
N SER A 19 2.91 -2.37 27.03
CA SER A 19 2.80 -2.35 28.49
C SER A 19 1.72 -3.30 29.00
N VAL A 20 0.57 -3.37 28.31
CA VAL A 20 -0.52 -4.30 28.64
C VAL A 20 -0.09 -5.74 28.37
N CYS A 21 0.51 -6.04 27.22
CA CYS A 21 1.02 -7.40 26.93
C CYS A 21 2.03 -7.85 27.98
N ARG A 22 2.90 -6.95 28.45
CA ARG A 22 3.88 -7.24 29.50
C ARG A 22 3.23 -7.42 30.87
N LYS A 23 2.24 -6.61 31.21
CA LYS A 23 1.49 -6.71 32.48
C LYS A 23 0.73 -8.02 32.61
N TYR A 24 0.14 -8.49 31.52
CA TYR A 24 -0.67 -9.72 31.49
C TYR A 24 0.10 -10.94 30.96
N SER A 25 1.42 -10.84 30.76
CA SER A 25 2.29 -11.91 30.27
C SER A 25 1.72 -12.63 29.04
N LEU A 26 1.17 -11.88 28.09
CA LEU A 26 0.56 -12.45 26.89
C LEU A 26 1.64 -13.10 26.01
N SER A 27 1.39 -14.34 25.57
CA SER A 27 2.30 -15.09 24.69
C SER A 27 2.48 -14.45 23.32
N ARG A 28 1.51 -13.65 22.88
CA ARG A 28 1.56 -12.89 21.64
C ARG A 28 0.89 -11.54 21.81
N ALA A 29 1.35 -10.56 21.05
CA ALA A 29 0.68 -9.29 20.96
C ALA A 29 -0.62 -9.44 20.13
N PRO A 30 -1.75 -8.85 20.55
CA PRO A 30 -3.01 -8.96 19.81
C PRO A 30 -2.89 -8.31 18.42
N LYS A 31 -3.52 -8.92 17.41
CA LYS A 31 -3.55 -8.37 16.06
C LYS A 31 -4.48 -7.16 16.02
N LEU A 32 -4.24 -6.26 15.07
CA LEU A 32 -5.09 -5.07 14.89
C LEU A 32 -6.56 -5.47 14.65
N VAL A 33 -6.79 -6.53 13.88
CA VAL A 33 -8.14 -7.07 13.60
C VAL A 33 -8.84 -7.54 14.87
N GLU A 34 -8.10 -8.22 15.76
CA GLU A 34 -8.63 -8.67 17.05
C GLU A 34 -9.01 -7.47 17.91
N MET A 35 -8.15 -6.45 17.99
CA MET A 35 -8.45 -5.22 18.72
C MET A 35 -9.70 -4.50 18.17
N ILE A 36 -9.86 -4.45 16.84
CA ILE A 36 -11.03 -3.83 16.20
C ILE A 36 -12.32 -4.60 16.48
N SER A 37 -12.24 -5.93 16.59
CA SER A 37 -13.43 -6.77 16.85
C SER A 37 -14.05 -6.60 18.23
N VAL A 38 -13.27 -6.15 19.23
CA VAL A 38 -13.77 -5.94 20.61
C VAL A 38 -14.18 -4.49 20.87
N LEU A 39 -14.05 -3.59 19.89
CA LEU A 39 -14.44 -2.20 20.06
C LEU A 39 -15.97 -2.04 20.08
N PRO A 40 -16.52 -1.27 21.04
CA PRO A 40 -17.92 -0.85 21.01
C PRO A 40 -18.23 -0.04 19.75
N ASP A 41 -19.41 -0.24 19.16
CA ASP A 41 -19.81 0.46 17.93
C ASP A 41 -19.88 1.98 18.12
N SER A 42 -20.21 2.46 19.32
CA SER A 42 -20.27 3.89 19.68
C SER A 42 -18.93 4.63 19.53
N GLU A 43 -17.81 3.91 19.61
CA GLU A 43 -16.47 4.50 19.63
C GLU A 43 -15.63 4.11 18.40
N ARG A 44 -16.19 3.23 17.58
CA ARG A 44 -15.55 2.70 16.38
C ARG A 44 -15.13 3.84 15.43
N GLU A 45 -15.96 4.86 15.25
CA GLU A 45 -15.66 6.04 14.42
C GLU A 45 -14.45 6.84 14.91
N VAL A 46 -14.26 6.96 16.23
CA VAL A 46 -13.18 7.75 16.83
C VAL A 46 -11.86 6.97 16.85
N LEU A 47 -11.93 5.65 17.08
CA LEU A 47 -10.76 4.80 17.31
C LEU A 47 -10.25 4.09 16.05
N LEU A 48 -11.11 3.77 15.07
CA LEU A 48 -10.70 3.12 13.82
C LEU A 48 -9.61 3.91 13.06
N PRO A 49 -9.70 5.23 12.86
CA PRO A 49 -8.68 5.99 12.15
C PRO A 49 -7.32 5.95 12.87
N LYS A 50 -7.34 6.02 14.20
CA LYS A 50 -6.14 5.99 15.04
C LYS A 50 -5.48 4.62 15.05
N LEU A 51 -6.27 3.55 15.01
CA LEU A 51 -5.81 2.16 14.95
C LEU A 51 -5.33 1.76 13.54
N ARG A 52 -5.96 2.28 12.49
CA ARG A 52 -5.56 2.05 11.09
C ARG A 52 -4.37 2.87 10.64
N SER A 53 -3.94 3.87 11.42
CA SER A 53 -2.71 4.62 11.19
C SER A 53 -1.53 3.64 11.19
N LYS A 54 -1.11 3.22 9.99
CA LYS A 54 0.00 2.31 9.78
C LYS A 54 1.30 3.01 10.16
N PHE A 55 1.82 2.74 11.34
CA PHE A 55 3.23 3.00 11.67
C PHE A 55 4.06 1.84 11.12
N GLY A 56 4.43 1.91 9.84
CA GLY A 56 5.17 0.87 9.14
C GLY A 56 5.75 1.35 7.81
N ILE A 57 6.63 0.55 7.22
CA ILE A 57 7.22 0.85 5.90
C ILE A 57 6.12 0.81 4.85
N ALA A 58 5.96 1.91 4.12
CA ALA A 58 5.06 1.98 2.98
C ALA A 58 5.83 1.54 1.72
N ALA A 59 5.39 0.45 1.09
CA ALA A 59 5.87 0.09 -0.23
C ALA A 59 5.20 0.99 -1.26
N ILE A 60 6.01 1.76 -2.00
CA ILE A 60 5.58 2.61 -3.10
C ILE A 60 6.11 2.00 -4.38
N VAL A 61 5.21 1.74 -5.33
CA VAL A 61 5.57 1.23 -6.65
C VAL A 61 5.25 2.32 -7.67
N VAL A 62 6.25 2.66 -8.49
CA VAL A 62 6.13 3.62 -9.59
C VAL A 62 6.51 2.94 -10.89
N MET A 63 6.01 3.47 -12.00
CA MET A 63 6.39 3.04 -13.33
C MET A 63 7.07 4.18 -14.08
N SER A 64 8.15 3.87 -14.79
CA SER A 64 8.81 4.80 -15.70
C SER A 64 7.99 4.98 -16.98
N LYS A 65 8.27 6.07 -17.71
CA LYS A 65 7.67 6.32 -19.03
C LYS A 65 7.86 5.11 -19.97
N PRO A 66 6.82 4.72 -20.72
CA PRO A 66 6.91 3.70 -21.75
C PRO A 66 8.06 3.96 -22.73
N HIS A 67 8.93 2.97 -22.92
CA HIS A 67 10.07 3.04 -23.84
C HIS A 67 10.35 1.65 -24.43
N LYS A 68 11.07 1.64 -25.56
CA LYS A 68 11.45 0.41 -26.26
C LYS A 68 12.61 -0.28 -25.55
N CYS A 69 12.62 -1.61 -25.54
CA CYS A 69 13.78 -2.36 -25.07
C CYS A 69 15.01 -2.07 -25.95
N PRO A 70 16.21 -1.89 -25.37
CA PRO A 70 17.42 -1.55 -26.13
C PRO A 70 17.84 -2.66 -27.10
N HIS A 71 17.55 -3.94 -26.77
CA HIS A 71 17.89 -5.07 -27.64
C HIS A 71 17.10 -5.09 -28.95
N ILE A 72 16.04 -4.30 -29.10
CA ILE A 72 15.32 -4.24 -30.38
C ILE A 72 16.23 -3.72 -31.50
N ALA A 73 17.24 -2.91 -31.17
CA ALA A 73 18.22 -2.40 -32.12
C ALA A 73 19.18 -3.49 -32.63
N THR A 74 19.39 -4.56 -31.86
CA THR A 74 20.29 -5.66 -32.22
C THR A 74 19.55 -6.90 -32.71
N ALA A 75 18.44 -7.27 -32.07
CA ALA A 75 17.65 -8.45 -32.40
C ALA A 75 16.56 -8.18 -33.47
N GLY A 76 16.16 -6.92 -33.64
CA GLY A 76 15.11 -6.52 -34.61
C GLY A 76 13.68 -6.80 -34.14
N ASN A 77 13.48 -7.43 -32.98
CA ASN A 77 12.18 -7.78 -32.43
C ASN A 77 12.14 -7.65 -30.90
N ILE A 78 10.93 -7.76 -30.35
CA ILE A 78 10.69 -7.86 -28.90
C ILE A 78 10.73 -9.32 -28.44
N CYS A 79 10.86 -9.55 -27.13
CA CYS A 79 10.76 -10.88 -26.55
C CYS A 79 9.41 -11.54 -26.85
N VAL A 80 9.43 -12.79 -27.31
CA VAL A 80 8.25 -13.57 -27.73
C VAL A 80 7.15 -13.64 -26.66
N TYR A 81 7.54 -13.67 -25.38
CA TYR A 81 6.61 -13.78 -24.25
C TYR A 81 6.15 -12.44 -23.67
N SER A 82 6.61 -11.29 -24.20
CA SER A 82 6.24 -9.97 -23.66
C SER A 82 4.89 -9.51 -24.24
N PRO A 83 3.82 -9.40 -23.41
CA PRO A 83 2.48 -9.10 -23.92
C PRO A 83 2.28 -7.63 -24.31
N GLY A 84 3.01 -6.72 -23.66
CA GLY A 84 2.80 -5.28 -23.72
C GLY A 84 3.99 -4.48 -24.21
N GLY A 85 3.86 -3.16 -24.14
CA GLY A 85 4.83 -2.15 -24.50
C GLY A 85 4.43 -1.30 -25.71
N PRO A 86 5.27 -0.33 -26.10
CA PRO A 86 4.98 0.61 -27.19
C PRO A 86 4.74 -0.01 -28.57
N HIS A 87 5.03 -1.31 -28.73
CA HIS A 87 4.83 -2.10 -29.95
C HIS A 87 3.66 -3.07 -29.86
N SER A 88 2.87 -3.00 -28.79
CA SER A 88 1.72 -3.85 -28.54
C SER A 88 0.41 -3.17 -28.93
N ASN A 89 -0.69 -3.92 -28.91
CA ASN A 89 -2.03 -3.41 -29.19
C ASN A 89 -2.66 -2.63 -28.01
N PHE A 90 -1.91 -2.44 -26.92
CA PHE A 90 -2.35 -1.68 -25.76
C PHE A 90 -2.03 -0.19 -25.95
N GLU A 91 -2.97 0.68 -25.56
CA GLU A 91 -3.03 2.05 -26.05
C GLU A 91 -1.97 2.99 -25.42
N TYR A 92 -1.42 2.66 -24.25
CA TYR A 92 -0.33 3.43 -23.65
C TYR A 92 0.38 2.71 -22.46
N ASN A 93 0.89 1.49 -22.67
CA ASN A 93 1.45 0.66 -21.60
C ASN A 93 2.98 0.67 -21.49
N THR A 94 3.47 0.33 -20.29
CA THR A 94 4.86 -0.05 -20.08
C THR A 94 5.13 -1.44 -20.63
N GLN A 95 6.38 -1.67 -21.03
CA GLN A 95 6.81 -2.97 -21.55
C GLN A 95 6.48 -4.09 -20.55
N SER A 96 5.90 -5.18 -21.07
CA SER A 96 5.47 -6.36 -20.31
C SER A 96 4.20 -6.24 -19.45
N TYR A 97 3.51 -5.09 -19.44
CA TYR A 97 2.26 -4.89 -18.69
C TYR A 97 1.03 -4.82 -19.61
N THR A 98 -0.17 -4.99 -19.05
CA THR A 98 -1.43 -5.02 -19.82
C THR A 98 -2.37 -3.84 -19.55
N ASP A 99 -1.94 -2.88 -18.73
CA ASP A 99 -2.69 -1.69 -18.27
C ASP A 99 -3.81 -1.95 -17.27
N TYR A 100 -4.16 -3.20 -17.02
CA TYR A 100 -5.21 -3.57 -16.06
C TYR A 100 -4.69 -3.74 -14.64
N GLU A 101 -3.37 -3.72 -14.43
CA GLU A 101 -2.80 -3.81 -13.09
C GLU A 101 -3.02 -2.48 -12.34
N PRO A 102 -3.34 -2.50 -11.04
CA PRO A 102 -3.62 -1.27 -10.29
C PRO A 102 -2.50 -0.23 -10.41
N THR A 103 -1.25 -0.68 -10.35
CA THR A 103 -0.07 0.18 -10.51
C THR A 103 0.01 0.80 -11.91
N SER A 104 -0.28 0.02 -12.96
CA SER A 104 -0.30 0.50 -14.35
C SER A 104 -1.38 1.56 -14.53
N MET A 105 -2.59 1.31 -14.02
CA MET A 105 -3.70 2.27 -14.07
C MET A 105 -3.35 3.60 -13.39
N TYR A 106 -2.71 3.56 -12.21
CA TYR A 106 -2.25 4.77 -11.54
C TYR A 106 -1.19 5.51 -12.35
N ALA A 107 -0.21 4.78 -12.89
CA ALA A 107 0.87 5.37 -13.69
C ALA A 107 0.33 6.05 -14.96
N ILE A 108 -0.58 5.41 -15.69
CA ILE A 108 -1.22 5.97 -16.89
C ILE A 108 -2.00 7.23 -16.54
N ARG A 109 -2.79 7.19 -15.45
CA ARG A 109 -3.54 8.35 -14.96
C ARG A 109 -2.62 9.53 -14.60
N ALA A 110 -1.47 9.25 -13.99
CA ALA A 110 -0.45 10.25 -13.67
C ALA A 110 0.44 10.62 -14.88
N ARG A 111 0.18 10.06 -16.07
CA ARG A 111 1.01 10.20 -17.28
C ARG A 111 2.50 9.89 -17.02
N TYR A 112 2.76 8.91 -16.16
CA TYR A 112 4.09 8.50 -15.73
C TYR A 112 4.93 9.64 -15.12
N ASN A 113 4.29 10.65 -14.55
CA ASN A 113 4.98 11.71 -13.82
C ASN A 113 5.38 11.18 -12.41
N PRO A 114 6.66 11.14 -12.05
CA PRO A 114 7.10 10.59 -10.77
C PRO A 114 6.73 11.45 -9.55
N TYR A 115 6.28 12.69 -9.75
CA TYR A 115 5.96 13.61 -8.66
C TYR A 115 4.48 13.63 -8.26
N VAL A 116 3.57 13.29 -9.18
CA VAL A 116 2.11 13.50 -9.04
C VAL A 116 1.37 12.20 -8.80
#